data_AF-A0A2S7Q7F8-F1
#
_entry.id   AF-A0A2S7Q7F8-F1
#
_cell.length_a   1.000
_cell.length_b   1.000
_cell.length_c   1.000
_cell.angle_alpha   90.00
_cell.angle_beta   90.00
_cell.angle_gamma   90.00
#
_symmetry.space_group_name_H-M   'P 1'
#
loop_
_entity.id
_entity.type
_entity.pdbx_description
1 polymer ?
#
loop_
_entity_poly.entity_id
_entity_poly.type
_entity_poly.pdbx_seq_one_letter_code
_entity_poly.pdbx_strand_id
1 'polypeptide(L)'
;MEYGDQGLLTFCVNPGAIKTKITETLPEKVRNSFPDSPEIAGDTIAWLAAQRVEWLGGRYVSCPWDMEELMKRTDERTDEIIEKDLLKMRMAF
;
A
#
# COMPACT_ATOMS: atom_id res chain seq x y z
N MET A 1 -0.19 12.20 -12.17
CA MET A 1 -1.06 12.60 -11.04
C MET A 1 -1.47 14.03 -11.29
N GLU A 2 -2.77 14.34 -11.34
CA GLU A 2 -3.26 15.67 -11.71
C GLU A 2 -2.80 16.78 -10.76
N TYR A 3 -2.71 16.49 -9.45
CA TYR A 3 -2.34 17.45 -8.41
C TYR A 3 -0.96 17.19 -7.78
N GLY A 4 -0.11 16.36 -8.41
CA GLY A 4 1.21 16.02 -7.88
C GLY A 4 2.11 17.26 -7.70
N ASP A 5 2.10 18.16 -8.69
CA ASP A 5 2.91 19.38 -8.68
C ASP A 5 2.43 20.41 -7.63
N GLN A 6 1.24 20.21 -7.06
CA GLN A 6 0.71 21.01 -5.95
C GLN A 6 1.08 20.40 -4.58
N GLY A 7 1.91 19.37 -4.56
CA GLY A 7 2.36 18.69 -3.35
C GLY A 7 1.41 17.61 -2.83
N LEU A 8 0.33 17.29 -3.57
CA LEU A 8 -0.60 16.22 -3.19
C LEU A 8 -0.01 14.84 -3.50
N LEU A 9 0.18 14.05 -2.44
CA LEU A 9 0.51 12.63 -2.54
C LEU A 9 -0.78 11.79 -2.44
N THR A 10 -0.87 10.79 -3.30
CA THR A 10 -1.91 9.76 -3.23
C THR A 10 -1.25 8.40 -3.32
N PHE A 11 -1.94 7.37 -2.81
CA PHE A 11 -1.42 6.01 -2.75
C PHE A 11 -2.54 5.03 -3.12
N CYS A 12 -2.19 3.95 -3.80
CA CYS A 12 -3.11 2.83 -4.02
C CYS A 12 -2.89 1.80 -2.91
N VAL A 13 -3.80 1.73 -1.94
CA VAL A 13 -3.60 0.90 -0.75
C VAL A 13 -4.40 -0.40 -0.82
N ASN A 14 -3.73 -1.53 -0.60
CA ASN A 14 -4.37 -2.77 -0.18
C ASN A 14 -4.34 -2.84 1.36
N PRO A 15 -5.50 -2.75 2.04
CA PRO A 15 -5.56 -2.76 3.50
C PRO A 15 -5.24 -4.13 4.12
N GLY A 16 -5.23 -5.21 3.32
CA GLY A 16 -5.07 -6.58 3.80
C GLY A 16 -6.39 -7.35 3.85
N ALA A 17 -6.27 -8.64 4.14
CA ALA A 17 -7.39 -9.57 4.28
C ALA A 17 -7.90 -9.53 5.73
N ILE A 18 -8.74 -8.54 6.02
CA ILE A 18 -9.27 -8.26 7.36
C ILE A 18 -10.73 -8.69 7.47
N LYS A 19 -11.11 -9.31 8.59
CA LYS A 19 -12.52 -9.64 8.88
C LYS A 19 -13.30 -8.36 9.19
N THR A 20 -14.15 -7.93 8.26
CA THR A 20 -14.99 -6.73 8.41
C THR A 20 -16.46 -7.08 8.18
N LYS A 21 -17.33 -6.07 8.17
CA LYS A 21 -18.74 -6.20 7.79
C LYS A 21 -18.91 -6.56 6.31
N ILE A 22 -18.02 -6.08 5.44
CA ILE A 22 -18.05 -6.36 3.99
C ILE A 22 -17.88 -7.86 3.71
N THR A 23 -17.18 -8.58 4.60
CA THR A 23 -16.83 -9.98 4.40
C THR A 23 -17.85 -10.96 4.98
N GLU A 24 -18.95 -10.48 5.57
CA GLU A 24 -19.99 -11.31 6.20
C GLU A 24 -20.71 -12.24 5.21
N THR A 25 -20.72 -11.91 3.92
CA THR A 25 -21.31 -12.76 2.87
C THR A 25 -20.39 -13.91 2.43
N LEU A 26 -19.13 -13.94 2.90
CA LEU A 26 -18.18 -15.01 2.57
C LEU A 26 -18.46 -16.27 3.40
N PRO A 27 -18.18 -17.47 2.86
CA PRO A 27 -18.22 -18.70 3.63
C PRO A 27 -17.37 -18.59 4.90
N GLU A 28 -17.90 -19.04 6.04
CA GLU A 28 -17.26 -18.87 7.34
C GLU A 28 -15.82 -19.39 7.36
N LYS A 29 -15.56 -20.55 6.72
CA LYS A 29 -14.21 -21.12 6.61
C LYS A 29 -13.21 -20.18 5.94
N VAL A 30 -13.64 -19.48 4.88
CA VAL A 30 -12.81 -18.51 4.14
C VAL A 30 -12.65 -17.24 4.95
N ARG A 31 -13.76 -16.71 5.49
CA ARG A 31 -13.71 -15.53 6.34
C ARG A 31 -12.82 -15.75 7.56
N ASN A 32 -12.82 -16.96 8.12
CA ASN A 32 -12.03 -17.29 9.30
C ASN A 32 -10.54 -17.49 9.04
N SER A 33 -10.13 -17.71 7.79
CA SER A 33 -8.71 -17.83 7.41
C SER A 33 -8.04 -16.48 7.13
N PHE A 34 -8.76 -15.37 7.26
CA PHE A 34 -8.22 -14.02 7.09
C PHE A 34 -7.19 -13.74 8.18
N PRO A 35 -5.92 -13.50 7.82
CA PRO A 35 -4.81 -13.43 8.78
C PRO A 35 -4.65 -12.05 9.43
N ASP A 36 -5.21 -11.01 8.80
CA ASP A 36 -4.87 -9.64 9.14
C ASP A 36 -5.88 -9.02 10.12
N SER A 37 -5.38 -8.10 10.93
CA SER A 37 -6.18 -7.31 11.87
C SER A 37 -6.39 -5.88 11.36
N PRO A 38 -7.43 -5.15 11.80
CA PRO A 38 -7.64 -3.75 11.40
C PRO A 38 -6.47 -2.82 11.72
N GLU A 39 -5.69 -3.13 12.75
CA GLU A 39 -4.56 -2.33 13.23
C GLU A 39 -3.48 -2.18 12.15
N ILE A 40 -3.15 -3.23 11.39
CA ILE A 40 -2.09 -3.14 10.37
C ILE A 40 -2.39 -2.11 9.27
N ALA A 41 -3.67 -1.96 8.91
CA ALA A 41 -4.11 -0.95 7.95
C ALA A 41 -4.06 0.44 8.58
N GLY A 42 -4.57 0.57 9.81
CA GLY A 42 -4.55 1.84 10.56
C GLY A 42 -3.14 2.38 10.74
N ASP A 43 -2.22 1.54 11.21
CA ASP A 43 -0.82 1.89 11.47
C ASP A 43 -0.10 2.29 10.18
N THR A 44 -0.31 1.55 9.10
CA THR A 44 0.29 1.87 7.79
C THR A 44 -0.22 3.21 7.26
N ILE A 45 -1.52 3.50 7.35
CA ILE A 45 -2.09 4.76 6.90
C ILE A 45 -1.59 5.93 7.77
N ALA A 46 -1.53 5.75 9.09
CA ALA A 46 -0.97 6.74 10.00
C ALA A 46 0.50 7.02 9.69
N TRP A 47 1.28 5.98 9.41
CA TRP A 47 2.68 6.10 8.99
C TRP A 47 2.82 6.84 7.65
N LEU A 48 2.03 6.50 6.62
CA LEU A 48 2.03 7.18 5.32
C LEU A 48 1.62 8.64 5.42
N ALA A 49 0.74 8.99 6.37
CA ALA A 49 0.32 10.37 6.61
C ALA A 49 1.38 11.16 7.40
N ALA A 50 2.11 10.49 8.30
CA ALA A 50 3.17 11.12 9.10
C ALA A 50 4.49 11.28 8.33
N GLN A 51 4.79 10.37 7.41
CA GLN A 51 6.01 10.36 6.61
C GLN A 51 5.74 10.89 5.20
N ARG A 52 6.47 11.92 4.77
CA ARG A 52 6.35 12.42 3.40
C ARG A 52 7.28 11.64 2.45
N VAL A 53 6.81 10.48 1.99
CA VAL A 53 7.56 9.57 1.09
C VAL A 53 7.21 9.85 -0.38
N GLU A 54 7.87 10.84 -0.98
CA GLU A 54 7.55 11.37 -2.32
C GLU A 54 7.58 10.31 -3.42
N TRP A 55 8.57 9.42 -3.41
CA TRP A 55 8.75 8.42 -4.47
C TRP A 55 7.60 7.41 -4.53
N LEU A 56 6.89 7.20 -3.42
CA LEU A 56 5.77 6.28 -3.33
C LEU A 56 4.46 6.87 -3.87
N GLY A 57 4.44 8.17 -4.21
CA GLY A 57 3.29 8.85 -4.78
C GLY A 57 2.75 8.16 -6.04
N GLY A 58 1.45 7.85 -6.03
CA GLY A 58 0.73 7.17 -7.11
C GLY A 58 1.08 5.68 -7.28
N ARG A 59 1.83 5.08 -6.34
CA ARG A 59 2.20 3.66 -6.35
C ARG A 59 1.33 2.84 -5.40
N TYR A 60 1.37 1.53 -5.60
CA TYR A 60 0.68 0.54 -4.80
C TYR A 60 1.45 0.21 -3.52
N VAL A 61 0.71 0.14 -2.41
CA VAL A 61 1.21 -0.22 -1.08
C VAL A 61 0.30 -1.28 -0.50
N SER A 62 0.89 -2.37 0.00
CA SER A 62 0.16 -3.39 0.76
C SER A 62 0.43 -3.21 2.24
N CYS A 63 -0.60 -2.93 3.05
CA CYS A 63 -0.44 -2.81 4.51
C CYS A 63 0.13 -4.05 5.20
N PRO A 64 -0.11 -5.29 4.71
CA PRO A 64 0.59 -6.47 5.24
C PRO A 64 2.10 -6.54 4.99
N TRP A 65 2.70 -5.63 4.22
CA TRP A 65 4.15 -5.62 4.04
C TRP A 65 4.86 -5.09 5.28
N ASP A 66 6.07 -5.59 5.50
CA ASP A 66 6.99 -4.98 6.46
C ASP A 66 7.48 -3.64 5.89
N MET A 67 7.03 -2.53 6.48
CA MET A 67 7.34 -1.19 6.00
C MET A 67 8.80 -0.81 6.25
N GLU A 68 9.45 -1.32 7.30
CA GLU A 68 10.88 -1.09 7.51
C GLU A 68 11.71 -1.76 6.41
N GLU A 69 11.38 -3.01 6.10
CA GLU A 69 12.05 -3.75 5.04
C GLU A 69 11.77 -3.16 3.66
N LEU A 70 10.53 -2.69 3.43
CA LEU A 70 10.19 -1.96 2.20
C LEU A 70 11.12 -0.76 2.05
N MET A 71 11.22 0.10 3.07
CA MET A 71 12.05 1.29 3.02
C MET A 71 13.53 0.97 2.79
N LYS A 72 14.09 -0.01 3.52
CA LYS A 72 15.49 -0.44 3.35
C LYS A 72 15.79 -0.89 1.92
N ARG A 73 14.93 -1.74 1.35
CA ARG A 73 15.10 -2.24 -0.02
C ARG A 73 14.90 -1.16 -1.07
N THR A 74 14.02 -0.21 -0.80
CA THR A 74 13.72 0.87 -1.73
C THR A 74 14.78 1.94 -1.70
N ASP A 75 15.42 2.24 -0.57
CA ASP A 75 16.51 3.23 -0.50
C ASP A 75 17.63 2.90 -1.51
N GLU A 76 17.95 1.62 -1.67
CA GLU A 76 18.97 1.13 -2.60
C GLU A 76 18.51 1.08 -4.07
N ARG A 77 17.19 1.12 -4.32
CA ARG A 77 16.59 0.88 -5.65
C ARG A 77 15.58 1.94 -6.07
N THR A 78 15.51 3.07 -5.37
CA THR A 78 14.49 4.11 -5.59
C THR A 78 14.54 4.62 -7.02
N ASP A 79 15.74 4.87 -7.54
CA ASP A 79 15.93 5.34 -8.92
C ASP A 79 15.38 4.33 -9.93
N GLU A 80 15.65 3.03 -9.75
CA GLU A 80 15.10 1.98 -10.61
C GLU A 80 13.57 1.92 -10.55
N ILE A 81 12.99 2.05 -9.35
CA ILE A 81 11.54 2.04 -9.14
C ILE A 81 10.89 3.24 -9.82
N ILE A 82 11.54 4.40 -9.78
CA ILE A 82 11.07 5.62 -10.43
C ILE A 82 11.20 5.49 -11.95
N GLU A 83 12.37 5.14 -12.44
CA GLU A 83 12.69 5.05 -13.88
C GLU A 83 11.82 4.01 -14.59
N LYS A 84 11.64 2.83 -13.99
CA LYS A 84 10.84 1.74 -14.58
C LYS A 84 9.37 1.76 -14.17
N ASP A 85 8.97 2.76 -13.39
CA ASP A 85 7.61 2.93 -12.90
C ASP A 85 7.07 1.67 -12.17
N LEU A 86 7.94 1.04 -11.37
CA LEU A 86 7.58 -0.13 -10.58
C LEU A 86 6.55 0.22 -9.51
N LEU A 87 5.86 -0.82 -9.01
CA LEU A 87 4.77 -0.74 -8.05
C LEU A 87 3.55 0.05 -8.54
N LYS A 88 3.42 0.28 -9.84
CA LYS A 88 2.17 0.78 -10.44
C LYS A 88 1.39 -0.35 -11.09
N MET A 89 0.10 -0.44 -10.77
CA MET A 89 -0.83 -1.30 -11.49
C MET A 89 -1.11 -0.68 -12.86
N ARG A 90 -0.73 -1.35 -13.94
CA ARG A 90 -0.97 -0.88 -15.31
C ARG A 90 -1.24 -2.04 -16.26
N MET A 91 -2.07 -1.77 -17.26
CA MET A 91 -2.18 -2.61 -18.45
C MET A 91 -1.11 -2.13 -19.44
N ALA A 92 -0.34 -3.06 -20.00
CA ALA A 92 0.64 -2.79 -21.05
C ALA A 92 0.29 -3.63 -22.28
N PHE A 93 0.44 -3.05 -23.47
CA PHE A 93 0.33 -3.72 -24.76
C PHE A 93 1.68 -3.67 -25.46
#